data_AF-A0A917DU16-F1
#
_entry.id   AF-A0A917DU16-F1
#
_cell.length_a   1.000
_cell.length_b   1.000
_cell.length_c   1.000
_cell.angle_alpha   90.00
_cell.angle_beta   90.00
_cell.angle_gamma   90.00
#
_symmetry.space_group_name_H-M   'P 1'
#
loop_
_entity.id
_entity.type
_entity.pdbx_description
1 polymer ?
#
loop_
_entity_poly.entity_id
_entity_poly.type
_entity_poly.pdbx_seq_one_letter_code
_entity_poly.pdbx_strand_id
1 'polypeptide(L)'
;MFLTKPKYLFLLSFFFIFIVLLSCNDKEITLLKNKPVIETKKLCYLKDADHGHGVIYNLGYNTNNQLITFDGFPDFNKINYENSLPKKVYSSFDESYFITYEYDVKGNPTLINFLGKDSRDKPFEFKSKVYTNSKKQIERIDLTMPVFDNILVTTFEYDANNNIKKMYLVENGKNKLLLENLSFDDKKSPYLNTPLNNLMMYFTIFSATIGGENTTYFQNKNNATSTKIYNDSGDMTYTYKYEYTAEGYASKVKVVKKQNGKEESHDETYTYTCK
;
A
#
# COMPACT_ATOMS: atom_id res chain seq x y z
N MET A 1 25.68 80.89 26.17
CA MET A 1 24.65 80.71 27.20
C MET A 1 23.79 79.53 26.76
N PHE A 2 23.78 78.46 27.57
CA PHE A 2 23.11 77.13 27.44
C PHE A 2 23.57 76.21 26.27
N LEU A 3 24.24 75.06 26.51
CA LEU A 3 23.76 73.75 27.05
C LEU A 3 22.60 73.19 26.19
N THR A 4 22.63 71.99 25.58
CA THR A 4 23.00 70.66 26.10
C THR A 4 23.35 69.62 24.99
N LYS A 5 23.94 68.52 25.45
CA LYS A 5 24.50 67.31 24.80
C LYS A 5 23.56 66.43 23.94
N PRO A 6 24.14 65.45 23.17
CA PRO A 6 23.50 64.68 22.09
C PRO A 6 23.08 63.26 22.51
N LYS A 7 22.24 62.57 21.72
CA LYS A 7 22.17 61.09 21.63
C LYS A 7 21.52 60.64 20.30
N TYR A 8 22.23 59.73 19.61
CA TYR A 8 21.80 58.58 18.78
C TYR A 8 20.49 58.72 17.95
N LEU A 9 20.42 58.25 16.70
CA LEU A 9 20.51 56.84 16.35
C LEU A 9 20.31 56.70 14.82
N PHE A 10 21.08 55.79 14.21
CA PHE A 10 20.65 54.83 13.17
C PHE A 10 20.34 55.24 11.70
N LEU A 11 20.94 54.38 10.85
CA LEU A 11 20.40 53.74 9.63
C LEU A 11 20.72 54.36 8.28
N LEU A 12 21.33 53.47 7.47
CA LEU A 12 21.08 53.21 6.05
C LEU A 12 21.42 54.38 5.11
N SER A 13 21.94 54.18 3.92
CA SER A 13 22.04 53.00 3.07
C SER A 13 22.74 53.48 1.79
N PHE A 14 23.08 52.50 0.95
CA PHE A 14 22.95 52.61 -0.50
C PHE A 14 24.08 53.27 -1.30
N PHE A 15 24.52 52.48 -2.29
CA PHE A 15 24.89 52.89 -3.64
C PHE A 15 26.25 53.61 -3.78
N PHE A 16 27.09 53.36 -4.76
CA PHE A 16 27.03 52.55 -5.98
C PHE A 16 28.45 52.61 -6.58
N ILE A 17 28.74 51.68 -7.50
CA ILE A 17 29.76 51.81 -8.56
C ILE A 17 31.22 51.71 -8.11
N PHE A 18 31.90 50.63 -8.51
CA PHE A 18 32.91 50.78 -9.58
C PHE A 18 33.18 49.44 -10.25
N ILE A 19 32.75 49.36 -11.51
CA ILE A 19 33.21 48.43 -12.52
C ILE A 19 34.69 48.71 -12.74
N VAL A 20 35.56 47.74 -12.50
CA VAL A 20 36.96 47.79 -12.94
C VAL A 20 37.36 46.40 -13.44
N LEU A 21 37.42 46.32 -14.77
CA LEU A 21 38.43 45.62 -15.56
C LEU A 21 38.42 44.08 -15.52
N LEU A 22 37.77 43.53 -16.55
CA LEU A 22 38.19 42.29 -17.20
C LEU A 22 39.60 42.49 -17.78
N SER A 23 40.59 41.81 -17.19
CA SER A 23 41.87 41.51 -17.83
C SER A 23 42.13 39.99 -17.78
N CYS A 24 42.24 39.42 -18.97
CA CYS A 24 42.89 38.18 -19.40
C CYS A 24 43.21 37.02 -18.44
N ASN A 25 42.86 35.85 -18.98
CA ASN A 25 43.53 34.55 -18.87
C ASN A 25 43.66 33.93 -17.48
N ASP A 26 42.85 32.89 -17.25
CA ASP A 26 43.44 31.55 -17.15
C ASP A 26 42.36 30.47 -17.25
N LYS A 27 42.65 29.48 -18.10
CA LYS A 27 42.17 28.09 -18.07
C LYS A 27 40.67 27.91 -17.81
N GLU A 28 39.92 27.68 -18.89
CA GLU A 28 38.68 26.90 -18.80
C GLU A 28 38.99 25.56 -18.14
N ILE A 29 38.80 25.50 -16.83
CA ILE A 29 38.56 24.25 -16.13
C ILE A 29 37.22 23.77 -16.68
N THR A 30 37.28 22.85 -17.64
CA THR A 30 36.13 22.07 -18.06
C THR A 30 35.70 21.25 -16.83
N LEU A 31 34.90 21.86 -15.98
CA LEU A 31 34.08 21.14 -15.01
C LEU A 31 33.18 20.25 -15.85
N LEU A 32 33.60 19.00 -16.02
CA LEU A 32 32.74 17.88 -16.36
C LEU A 32 31.57 17.95 -15.37
N LYS A 33 30.51 18.66 -15.77
CA LYS A 33 29.18 18.45 -15.24
C LYS A 33 28.89 16.99 -15.56
N ASN A 34 29.17 16.12 -14.59
CA ASN A 34 28.50 14.83 -14.51
C ASN A 34 27.01 15.17 -14.53
N LYS A 35 26.42 15.15 -15.73
CA LYS A 35 24.99 15.09 -15.87
C LYS A 35 24.60 13.86 -15.04
N PRO A 36 23.76 14.00 -14.01
CA PRO A 36 23.26 12.83 -13.33
C PRO A 36 22.66 11.94 -14.43
N VAL A 37 23.21 10.74 -14.56
CA VAL A 37 22.60 9.71 -15.40
C VAL A 37 21.25 9.47 -14.75
N ILE A 38 20.21 10.04 -15.36
CA ILE A 38 18.85 9.74 -14.97
C ILE A 38 18.65 8.31 -15.46
N GLU A 39 18.92 7.34 -14.60
CA GLU A 39 18.47 5.97 -14.83
C GLU A 39 16.95 6.01 -14.94
N THR A 40 16.45 5.92 -16.16
CA THR A 40 15.04 5.61 -16.42
C THR A 40 14.77 4.23 -15.84
N LYS A 41 14.30 4.18 -14.59
CA LYS A 41 13.85 2.94 -13.96
C LYS A 41 12.69 2.39 -14.78
N LYS A 42 12.88 1.20 -15.34
CA LYS A 42 11.83 0.46 -16.06
C LYS A 42 10.65 0.23 -15.14
N LEU A 43 9.44 0.32 -15.70
CA LEU A 43 8.24 0.00 -14.95
C LEU A 43 8.01 -1.50 -15.03
N CYS A 44 8.05 -2.16 -13.88
CA CYS A 44 7.80 -3.59 -13.78
C CYS A 44 6.38 -3.86 -13.29
N TYR A 45 5.74 -4.84 -13.93
CA TYR A 45 4.44 -5.38 -13.56
C TYR A 45 4.65 -6.76 -12.97
N LEU A 46 4.08 -7.01 -11.79
CA LEU A 46 4.13 -8.31 -11.13
C LEU A 46 3.39 -9.33 -12.00
N LYS A 47 4.08 -10.40 -12.40
CA LYS A 47 3.56 -11.49 -13.21
C LYS A 47 3.08 -12.62 -12.32
N ASP A 48 3.88 -13.01 -11.33
CA ASP A 48 3.55 -14.05 -10.37
C ASP A 48 4.21 -13.80 -9.01
N ALA A 49 3.55 -14.29 -7.97
CA ALA A 49 3.98 -14.22 -6.58
C ALA A 49 3.70 -15.56 -5.90
N ASP A 50 4.75 -16.30 -5.58
CA ASP A 50 4.69 -17.50 -4.75
C ASP A 50 4.85 -17.06 -3.29
N HIS A 51 3.78 -17.17 -2.50
CA HIS A 51 3.76 -16.83 -1.08
C HIS A 51 4.16 -18.00 -0.16
N GLY A 52 4.68 -19.09 -0.73
CA GLY A 52 5.00 -20.31 -0.01
C GLY A 52 3.76 -21.15 0.28
N HIS A 53 3.97 -22.33 0.87
CA HIS A 53 2.89 -23.26 1.29
C HIS A 53 1.87 -23.61 0.20
N GLY A 54 2.28 -23.53 -1.08
CA GLY A 54 1.41 -23.82 -2.23
C GLY A 54 0.51 -22.67 -2.66
N VAL A 55 0.66 -21.47 -2.10
CA VAL A 55 -0.11 -20.27 -2.49
C VAL A 55 0.66 -19.51 -3.57
N ILE A 56 0.19 -19.59 -4.81
CA ILE A 56 0.83 -18.91 -5.95
C ILE A 56 -0.19 -18.02 -6.64
N TYR A 57 0.05 -16.71 -6.67
CA TYR A 57 -0.76 -15.76 -7.40
C TYR A 57 -0.19 -15.52 -8.80
N ASN A 58 -1.04 -15.58 -9.82
CA ASN A 58 -0.68 -15.30 -11.22
C ASN A 58 -1.50 -14.12 -11.73
N LEU A 59 -0.83 -13.08 -12.22
CA LEU A 59 -1.46 -11.81 -12.59
C LEU A 59 -1.44 -11.64 -14.11
N GLY A 60 -2.62 -11.52 -14.70
CA GLY A 60 -2.81 -11.29 -16.13
C GLY A 60 -3.21 -9.85 -16.44
N TYR A 61 -2.54 -9.24 -17.42
CA TYR A 61 -2.79 -7.84 -17.83
C TYR A 61 -3.26 -7.78 -19.28
N ASN A 62 -4.10 -6.80 -19.59
CA ASN A 62 -4.48 -6.49 -20.98
C ASN A 62 -3.38 -5.68 -21.71
N THR A 63 -3.61 -5.35 -22.97
CA THR A 63 -2.68 -4.57 -23.81
C THR A 63 -2.42 -3.15 -23.30
N ASN A 64 -3.32 -2.60 -22.47
CA ASN A 64 -3.15 -1.30 -21.80
C ASN A 64 -2.44 -1.43 -20.43
N ASN A 65 -1.90 -2.61 -20.12
CA ASN A 65 -1.30 -2.97 -18.83
C ASN A 65 -2.25 -2.81 -17.62
N GLN A 66 -3.57 -2.94 -17.83
CA GLN A 66 -4.54 -3.03 -16.73
C GLN A 66 -4.68 -4.50 -16.30
N LEU A 67 -4.66 -4.75 -14.99
CA LEU A 67 -4.83 -6.10 -14.42
C LEU A 67 -6.25 -6.60 -14.71
N ILE A 68 -6.40 -7.75 -15.37
CA ILE A 68 -7.70 -8.35 -15.71
C ILE A 68 -7.93 -9.68 -14.99
N THR A 69 -6.87 -10.40 -14.64
CA THR A 69 -6.94 -11.64 -13.87
C THR A 69 -5.94 -11.69 -12.73
N PHE A 70 -6.30 -12.38 -11.65
CA PHE A 70 -5.44 -12.68 -10.52
C PHE A 70 -5.75 -14.10 -10.02
N ASP A 71 -5.17 -15.10 -10.65
CA ASP A 71 -5.42 -16.52 -10.35
C ASP A 71 -4.66 -16.96 -9.10
N GLY A 72 -5.12 -18.06 -8.47
CA GLY A 72 -4.52 -18.64 -7.26
C GLY A 72 -4.97 -17.98 -5.95
N PHE A 73 -5.82 -16.96 -6.06
CA PHE A 73 -6.56 -16.43 -4.93
C PHE A 73 -7.83 -17.28 -4.67
N PRO A 74 -8.14 -17.65 -3.41
CA PRO A 74 -9.16 -18.64 -3.12
C PRO A 74 -10.57 -18.23 -3.59
N ASP A 75 -10.89 -16.95 -3.55
CA ASP A 75 -12.28 -16.52 -3.70
C ASP A 75 -12.60 -15.96 -5.08
N PHE A 76 -11.67 -15.26 -5.73
CA PHE A 76 -11.92 -14.48 -6.95
C PHE A 76 -10.70 -14.38 -7.85
N ASN A 77 -10.90 -14.22 -9.16
CA ASN A 77 -9.77 -14.17 -10.09
C ASN A 77 -9.95 -13.28 -11.32
N LYS A 78 -11.11 -12.67 -11.57
CA LYS A 78 -11.37 -11.90 -12.79
C LYS A 78 -11.98 -10.54 -12.48
N ILE A 79 -11.42 -9.48 -13.07
CA ILE A 79 -11.78 -8.08 -12.79
C ILE A 79 -12.42 -7.46 -14.03
N ASN A 80 -13.65 -6.96 -13.87
CA ASN A 80 -14.31 -6.10 -14.85
C ASN A 80 -14.25 -4.65 -14.42
N TYR A 81 -14.06 -3.78 -15.41
CA TYR A 81 -13.90 -2.34 -15.21
C TYR A 81 -15.06 -1.55 -15.79
N GLU A 82 -15.33 -0.41 -15.18
CA GLU A 82 -16.19 0.64 -15.70
C GLU A 82 -15.47 1.98 -15.49
N ASN A 83 -15.31 2.78 -16.56
CA ASN A 83 -14.58 4.05 -16.51
C ASN A 83 -13.16 3.93 -15.88
N SER A 84 -12.44 2.85 -16.22
CA SER A 84 -11.10 2.53 -15.69
C SER A 84 -11.04 2.23 -14.19
N LEU A 85 -12.17 2.10 -13.50
CA LEU A 85 -12.25 1.66 -12.12
C LEU A 85 -12.76 0.21 -12.04
N PRO A 86 -12.20 -0.64 -11.17
CA PRO A 86 -12.70 -1.99 -10.95
C PRO A 86 -14.16 -1.95 -10.48
N LYS A 87 -15.10 -2.47 -11.27
CA LYS A 87 -16.52 -2.45 -10.92
C LYS A 87 -16.99 -3.76 -10.31
N LYS A 88 -16.46 -4.88 -10.82
CA LYS A 88 -16.92 -6.20 -10.45
C LYS A 88 -15.77 -7.20 -10.49
N VAL A 89 -15.74 -8.09 -9.50
CA VAL A 89 -14.74 -9.15 -9.37
C VAL A 89 -15.46 -10.48 -9.23
N TYR A 90 -15.15 -11.43 -10.10
CA TYR A 90 -15.85 -12.72 -10.20
C TYR A 90 -15.11 -13.80 -9.44
N SER A 91 -15.89 -14.71 -8.88
CA SER A 91 -15.33 -15.87 -8.21
C SER A 91 -14.62 -16.80 -9.16
N SER A 92 -13.54 -17.40 -8.67
CA SER A 92 -12.73 -18.38 -9.41
C SER A 92 -13.45 -19.73 -9.59
N PHE A 93 -14.47 -20.03 -8.79
CA PHE A 93 -15.19 -21.31 -8.80
C PHE A 93 -16.60 -21.22 -9.40
N ASP A 94 -17.30 -20.10 -9.21
CA ASP A 94 -18.63 -19.86 -9.78
C ASP A 94 -18.83 -18.36 -10.05
N GLU A 95 -18.88 -17.96 -11.32
CA GLU A 95 -19.10 -16.55 -11.71
C GLU A 95 -20.44 -15.97 -11.21
N SER A 96 -21.38 -16.80 -10.73
CA SER A 96 -22.60 -16.35 -10.04
C SER A 96 -22.32 -15.74 -8.66
N TYR A 97 -21.18 -16.09 -8.04
CA TYR A 97 -20.62 -15.41 -6.86
C TYR A 97 -19.65 -14.32 -7.30
N PHE A 98 -19.87 -13.09 -6.83
CA PHE A 98 -19.05 -11.94 -7.22
C PHE A 98 -19.10 -10.82 -6.18
N ILE A 99 -18.08 -9.96 -6.22
CA ILE A 99 -18.06 -8.70 -5.50
C ILE A 99 -18.32 -7.56 -6.49
N THR A 100 -19.14 -6.59 -6.07
CA THR A 100 -19.23 -5.30 -6.76
C THR A 100 -18.68 -4.18 -5.89
N TYR A 101 -18.15 -3.17 -6.57
CA TYR A 101 -17.56 -1.99 -5.93
C TYR A 101 -18.30 -0.74 -6.41
N GLU A 102 -18.51 0.20 -5.49
CA GLU A 102 -19.02 1.53 -5.80
C GLU A 102 -18.01 2.58 -5.39
N TYR A 103 -18.05 3.71 -6.11
CA TYR A 103 -17.13 4.82 -5.93
C TYR A 103 -17.89 6.13 -5.88
N ASP A 104 -17.36 7.09 -5.16
CA ASP A 104 -17.82 8.47 -5.22
C ASP A 104 -17.42 9.16 -6.53
N VAL A 105 -17.90 10.39 -6.73
CA VAL A 105 -17.58 11.20 -7.92
C VAL A 105 -16.09 11.55 -8.08
N LYS A 106 -15.27 11.31 -7.04
CA LYS A 106 -13.81 11.53 -7.04
C LYS A 106 -13.02 10.23 -7.24
N GLY A 107 -13.72 9.11 -7.43
CA GLY A 107 -13.15 7.78 -7.64
C GLY A 107 -12.71 7.08 -6.34
N ASN A 108 -13.16 7.53 -5.17
CA ASN A 108 -12.87 6.85 -3.90
C ASN A 108 -13.88 5.72 -3.66
N PRO A 109 -13.44 4.54 -3.17
CA PRO A 109 -14.36 3.44 -2.87
C PRO A 109 -15.32 3.82 -1.74
N THR A 110 -16.60 3.49 -1.91
CA THR A 110 -17.69 3.76 -0.95
C THR A 110 -18.42 2.49 -0.49
N LEU A 111 -18.44 1.45 -1.33
CA LEU A 111 -19.14 0.20 -1.05
C LEU A 111 -18.36 -1.00 -1.59
N ILE A 112 -18.33 -2.07 -0.80
CA ILE A 112 -17.98 -3.43 -1.24
C ILE A 112 -19.22 -4.29 -1.00
N ASN A 113 -19.72 -4.94 -2.03
CA ASN A 113 -20.94 -5.74 -1.93
C ASN A 113 -20.70 -7.16 -2.45
N PHE A 114 -20.83 -8.15 -1.56
CA PHE A 114 -20.68 -9.57 -1.88
C PHE A 114 -22.05 -10.13 -2.26
N LEU A 115 -22.16 -10.73 -3.46
CA LEU A 115 -23.38 -11.30 -3.98
C LEU A 115 -23.16 -12.74 -4.42
N GLY A 116 -24.09 -13.62 -4.11
CA GLY A 116 -24.05 -15.02 -4.54
C GLY A 116 -25.26 -15.81 -4.11
N LYS A 117 -25.09 -17.14 -4.02
CA LYS A 117 -26.11 -18.09 -3.56
C LYS A 117 -25.54 -19.04 -2.51
N ASP A 118 -26.35 -19.44 -1.55
CA ASP A 118 -26.02 -20.49 -0.57
C ASP A 118 -26.11 -21.89 -1.20
N SER A 119 -25.78 -22.94 -0.45
CA SER A 119 -25.83 -24.34 -0.90
C SER A 119 -27.24 -24.86 -1.24
N ARG A 120 -28.28 -24.04 -1.04
CA ARG A 120 -29.68 -24.33 -1.40
C ARG A 120 -30.19 -23.37 -2.50
N ASP A 121 -29.27 -22.76 -3.25
CA ASP A 121 -29.55 -21.77 -4.29
C ASP A 121 -30.24 -20.48 -3.80
N LYS A 122 -30.28 -20.23 -2.49
CA LYS A 122 -30.89 -19.00 -1.96
C LYS A 122 -29.91 -17.84 -2.15
N PRO A 123 -30.33 -16.73 -2.79
CA PRO A 123 -29.46 -15.58 -2.97
C PRO A 123 -29.11 -14.93 -1.63
N PHE A 124 -27.88 -14.43 -1.52
CA PHE A 124 -27.43 -13.59 -0.42
C PHE A 124 -26.78 -12.32 -0.95
N GLU A 125 -26.80 -11.29 -0.11
CA GLU A 125 -26.16 -10.00 -0.37
C GLU A 125 -25.58 -9.46 0.94
N PHE A 126 -24.27 -9.16 0.96
CA PHE A 126 -23.60 -8.57 2.11
C PHE A 126 -22.91 -7.27 1.71
N LYS A 127 -23.46 -6.15 2.19
CA LYS A 127 -22.97 -4.80 1.90
C LYS A 127 -22.03 -4.32 3.01
N SER A 128 -20.87 -3.85 2.59
CA SER A 128 -19.84 -3.27 3.46
C SER A 128 -19.59 -1.82 3.06
N LYS A 129 -19.64 -0.90 4.02
CA LYS A 129 -19.39 0.52 3.77
C LYS A 129 -17.91 0.83 3.89
N VAL A 130 -17.41 1.67 2.99
CA VAL A 130 -16.02 2.12 2.97
C VAL A 130 -15.98 3.64 3.15
N TYR A 131 -15.13 4.10 4.04
CA TYR A 131 -14.93 5.52 4.30
C TYR A 131 -13.48 5.89 4.00
N THR A 132 -13.31 6.99 3.26
CA THR A 132 -11.99 7.47 2.83
C THR A 132 -11.72 8.86 3.37
N ASN A 133 -10.47 9.09 3.77
CA ASN A 133 -10.02 10.38 4.28
C ASN A 133 -9.69 11.37 3.14
N SER A 134 -9.29 12.58 3.50
CA SER A 134 -8.91 13.63 2.53
C SER A 134 -7.69 13.30 1.66
N LYS A 135 -6.86 12.32 2.07
CA LYS A 135 -5.73 11.78 1.29
C LYS A 135 -6.14 10.61 0.39
N LYS A 136 -7.44 10.32 0.25
CA LYS A 136 -7.99 9.19 -0.50
C LYS A 136 -7.57 7.82 0.04
N GLN A 137 -7.23 7.75 1.33
CA GLN A 137 -6.92 6.49 2.00
C GLN A 137 -8.17 5.96 2.68
N ILE A 138 -8.37 4.64 2.68
CA ILE A 138 -9.45 4.01 3.44
C ILE A 138 -9.16 4.15 4.93
N GLU A 139 -9.93 4.97 5.64
CA GLU A 139 -9.74 5.17 7.08
C GLU A 139 -10.61 4.25 7.93
N ARG A 140 -11.72 3.76 7.35
CA ARG A 140 -12.65 2.84 8.01
C ARG A 140 -13.37 1.94 7.01
N ILE A 141 -13.62 0.70 7.39
CA ILE A 141 -14.57 -0.20 6.73
C ILE A 141 -15.53 -0.75 7.78
N ASP A 142 -16.83 -0.70 7.48
CA ASP A 142 -17.87 -1.47 8.17
C ASP A 142 -18.08 -2.75 7.37
N LEU A 143 -17.32 -3.80 7.69
CA LEU A 143 -17.24 -5.03 6.91
C LEU A 143 -18.35 -6.01 7.31
N THR A 144 -19.16 -6.40 6.32
CA THR A 144 -20.15 -7.45 6.45
C THR A 144 -19.76 -8.58 5.50
N MET A 145 -19.56 -9.79 6.04
CA MET A 145 -19.25 -10.99 5.26
C MET A 145 -20.01 -12.20 5.82
N PRO A 146 -20.25 -13.26 5.02
CA PRO A 146 -20.94 -14.46 5.48
C PRO A 146 -20.29 -15.14 6.69
N VAL A 147 -18.98 -14.97 6.86
CA VAL A 147 -18.17 -15.61 7.92
C VAL A 147 -18.24 -14.87 9.26
N PHE A 148 -18.83 -13.67 9.31
CA PHE A 148 -18.93 -12.87 10.53
C PHE A 148 -20.38 -12.74 10.96
N ASP A 149 -20.67 -13.06 12.22
CA ASP A 149 -22.01 -12.93 12.79
C ASP A 149 -22.45 -11.46 12.91
N ASN A 150 -21.50 -10.55 13.02
CA ASN A 150 -21.72 -9.12 13.19
C ASN A 150 -20.86 -8.31 12.21
N ILE A 151 -21.24 -7.06 11.98
CA ILE A 151 -20.43 -6.11 11.22
C ILE A 151 -19.11 -5.87 11.95
N LEU A 152 -17.99 -6.14 11.28
CA LEU A 152 -16.67 -5.80 11.78
C LEU A 152 -16.34 -4.36 11.40
N VAL A 153 -16.27 -3.49 12.39
CA VAL A 153 -15.84 -2.10 12.18
C VAL A 153 -14.32 -2.04 12.32
N THR A 154 -13.62 -1.79 11.22
CA THR A 154 -12.15 -1.72 11.20
C THR A 154 -11.69 -0.32 10.81
N THR A 155 -10.67 0.19 11.51
CA THR A 155 -10.04 1.49 11.21
C THR A 155 -8.55 1.36 10.97
N PHE A 156 -7.97 2.29 10.21
CA PHE A 156 -6.59 2.23 9.76
C PHE A 156 -5.83 3.52 10.09
N GLU A 157 -4.61 3.38 10.59
CA GLU A 157 -3.64 4.48 10.71
C GLU A 157 -2.52 4.29 9.70
N TYR A 158 -2.12 5.39 9.07
CA TYR A 158 -1.07 5.40 8.06
C TYR A 158 0.18 6.13 8.53
N ASP A 159 1.35 5.70 8.06
CA ASP A 159 2.59 6.44 8.22
C ASP A 159 2.68 7.64 7.24
N ALA A 160 3.80 8.36 7.27
CA ALA A 160 4.04 9.51 6.39
C ALA A 160 4.20 9.14 4.91
N ASN A 161 4.52 7.88 4.61
CA ASN A 161 4.70 7.36 3.25
C ASN A 161 3.40 6.76 2.67
N ASN A 162 2.31 6.78 3.44
CA ASN A 162 1.01 6.17 3.15
C ASN A 162 1.01 4.63 3.24
N ASN A 163 1.86 4.03 4.07
CA ASN A 163 1.76 2.63 4.45
C ASN A 163 0.81 2.49 5.64
N ILE A 164 0.03 1.41 5.70
CA ILE A 164 -0.77 1.04 6.86
C ILE A 164 0.18 0.75 8.01
N LYS A 165 0.23 1.64 8.99
CA LYS A 165 1.03 1.46 10.20
C LYS A 165 0.28 0.60 11.21
N LYS A 166 -1.01 0.85 11.39
CA LYS A 166 -1.86 0.10 12.34
C LYS A 166 -3.25 -0.16 11.77
N MET A 167 -3.81 -1.29 12.20
CA MET A 167 -5.19 -1.69 11.95
C MET A 167 -5.86 -1.99 13.28
N TYR A 168 -7.06 -1.48 13.49
CA TYR A 168 -7.83 -1.69 14.72
C TYR A 168 -9.22 -2.22 14.42
N LEU A 169 -9.68 -3.16 15.24
CA LEU A 169 -11.08 -3.51 15.37
C LEU A 169 -11.74 -2.58 16.38
N VAL A 170 -12.91 -2.04 16.06
CA VAL A 170 -13.68 -1.20 16.98
C VAL A 170 -14.76 -2.05 17.64
N GLU A 171 -14.55 -2.39 18.90
CA GLU A 171 -15.47 -3.20 19.70
C GLU A 171 -16.00 -2.35 20.86
N ASN A 172 -17.32 -2.25 21.01
CA ASN A 172 -17.96 -1.49 22.10
C ASN A 172 -17.42 -0.06 22.22
N GLY A 173 -17.13 0.58 21.08
CA GLY A 173 -16.58 1.95 21.02
C GLY A 173 -15.09 2.07 21.39
N LYS A 174 -14.37 0.95 21.55
CA LYS A 174 -12.93 0.93 21.87
C LYS A 174 -12.14 0.31 20.72
N ASN A 175 -10.95 0.86 20.48
CA ASN A 175 -10.01 0.31 19.48
C ASN A 175 -9.21 -0.84 20.10
N LYS A 176 -9.43 -2.05 19.59
CA LYS A 176 -8.58 -3.22 19.79
C LYS A 176 -7.58 -3.29 18.63
N LEU A 177 -6.29 -3.14 18.93
CA LEU A 177 -5.24 -3.25 17.90
C LEU A 177 -5.24 -4.68 17.35
N LEU A 178 -5.29 -4.82 16.02
CA LEU A 178 -5.24 -6.11 15.31
C LEU A 178 -3.88 -6.33 14.67
N LEU A 179 -3.30 -5.29 14.08
CA LEU A 179 -2.05 -5.39 13.33
C LEU A 179 -1.27 -4.08 13.49
N GLU A 180 0.04 -4.21 13.70
CA GLU A 180 0.99 -3.10 13.69
C GLU A 180 2.20 -3.46 12.81
N ASN A 181 2.39 -2.71 11.72
CA ASN A 181 3.64 -2.74 10.96
C ASN A 181 4.66 -1.83 11.68
N LEU A 182 5.69 -2.44 12.25
CA LEU A 182 6.68 -1.77 13.09
C LEU A 182 7.71 -1.01 12.26
N SER A 183 8.09 -1.57 11.12
CA SER A 183 9.10 -1.00 10.23
C SER A 183 8.84 -1.33 8.77
N PHE A 184 9.31 -0.43 7.91
CA PHE A 184 9.29 -0.57 6.47
C PHE A 184 10.70 -0.31 5.94
N ASP A 185 11.03 -0.86 4.78
CA ASP A 185 12.16 -0.35 4.00
C ASP A 185 11.73 0.74 3.01
N ASP A 186 12.65 1.20 2.17
CA ASP A 186 12.44 2.25 1.18
C ASP A 186 12.06 1.72 -0.21
N LYS A 187 11.87 0.40 -0.37
CA LYS A 187 11.61 -0.25 -1.66
C LYS A 187 10.11 -0.39 -1.89
N LYS A 188 9.72 -0.58 -3.15
CA LYS A 188 8.30 -0.66 -3.54
C LYS A 188 7.71 -2.01 -3.17
N SER A 189 6.46 -2.00 -2.68
CA SER A 189 5.65 -3.22 -2.56
C SER A 189 5.42 -3.88 -3.92
N PRO A 190 5.43 -5.23 -4.02
CA PRO A 190 5.16 -5.97 -5.26
C PRO A 190 3.84 -5.55 -5.95
N TYR A 191 2.83 -5.20 -5.16
CA TYR A 191 1.45 -4.95 -5.64
C TYR A 191 1.11 -3.48 -5.88
N LEU A 192 2.06 -2.57 -5.70
CA LEU A 192 1.81 -1.11 -5.74
C LEU A 192 1.16 -0.63 -7.05
N ASN A 193 1.43 -1.29 -8.17
CA ASN A 193 0.91 -0.91 -9.49
C ASN A 193 -0.36 -1.68 -9.89
N THR A 194 -1.06 -2.27 -8.93
CA THR A 194 -2.27 -3.06 -9.15
C THR A 194 -3.49 -2.39 -8.51
N PRO A 195 -4.71 -2.65 -8.99
CA PRO A 195 -5.95 -2.20 -8.32
C PRO A 195 -6.23 -2.93 -7.00
N LEU A 196 -5.39 -3.89 -6.60
CA LEU A 196 -5.64 -4.78 -5.47
C LEU A 196 -5.62 -4.04 -4.12
N ASN A 197 -5.03 -2.86 -4.06
CA ASN A 197 -5.04 -2.03 -2.85
C ASN A 197 -6.46 -1.79 -2.30
N ASN A 198 -7.42 -1.48 -3.18
CA ASN A 198 -8.80 -1.28 -2.80
C ASN A 198 -9.59 -2.59 -2.81
N LEU A 199 -9.35 -3.46 -3.80
CA LEU A 199 -10.11 -4.70 -3.97
C LEU A 199 -9.89 -5.68 -2.82
N MET A 200 -8.67 -5.74 -2.28
CA MET A 200 -8.25 -6.74 -1.28
C MET A 200 -8.33 -6.25 0.16
N MET A 201 -8.87 -5.06 0.41
CA MET A 201 -8.93 -4.54 1.79
C MET A 201 -9.79 -5.44 2.70
N TYR A 202 -10.89 -6.01 2.19
CA TYR A 202 -11.70 -6.97 2.95
C TYR A 202 -10.86 -8.20 3.37
N PHE A 203 -10.00 -8.68 2.46
CA PHE A 203 -9.15 -9.81 2.72
C PHE A 203 -8.07 -9.47 3.73
N THR A 204 -7.51 -8.27 3.69
CA THR A 204 -6.56 -7.80 4.71
C THR A 204 -7.18 -7.77 6.10
N ILE A 205 -8.43 -7.34 6.23
CA ILE A 205 -9.18 -7.40 7.49
C ILE A 205 -9.39 -8.86 7.92
N PHE A 206 -9.83 -9.72 7.00
CA PHE A 206 -10.07 -11.14 7.25
C PHE A 206 -8.80 -11.88 7.69
N SER A 207 -7.69 -11.73 6.96
CA SER A 207 -6.39 -12.35 7.25
C SER A 207 -5.84 -11.90 8.60
N ALA A 208 -5.95 -10.62 8.96
CA ALA A 208 -5.47 -10.14 10.26
C ALA A 208 -6.35 -10.66 11.42
N THR A 209 -7.66 -10.77 11.20
CA THR A 209 -8.63 -11.17 12.25
C THR A 209 -8.63 -12.69 12.49
N ILE A 210 -8.67 -13.50 11.42
CA ILE A 210 -8.82 -14.96 11.49
C ILE A 210 -7.52 -15.67 11.13
N GLY A 211 -6.89 -15.31 10.02
CA GLY A 211 -5.72 -16.03 9.48
C GLY A 211 -4.43 -15.83 10.28
N GLY A 212 -4.32 -14.70 10.98
CA GLY A 212 -3.09 -14.30 11.65
C GLY A 212 -1.97 -13.94 10.68
N GLU A 213 -2.28 -13.48 9.47
CA GLU A 213 -1.32 -13.15 8.41
C GLU A 213 -1.32 -11.66 8.08
N ASN A 214 -0.16 -11.12 7.74
CA ASN A 214 -0.04 -9.75 7.28
C ASN A 214 -0.13 -9.70 5.75
N THR A 215 -1.28 -9.29 5.24
CA THR A 215 -1.51 -9.09 3.81
C THR A 215 -1.56 -7.60 3.42
N THR A 216 -1.05 -6.71 4.29
CA THR A 216 -1.01 -5.26 4.00
C THR A 216 -0.11 -4.89 2.83
N TYR A 217 0.67 -5.85 2.29
CA TYR A 217 1.43 -5.67 1.06
C TYR A 217 0.56 -5.29 -0.15
N PHE A 218 -0.74 -5.62 -0.14
CA PHE A 218 -1.67 -5.16 -1.18
C PHE A 218 -1.89 -3.64 -1.14
N GLN A 219 -1.82 -3.01 0.04
CA GLN A 219 -2.12 -1.59 0.23
C GLN A 219 -0.89 -0.71 0.41
N ASN A 220 0.20 -1.26 0.97
CA ASN A 220 1.38 -0.49 1.32
C ASN A 220 2.16 -0.07 0.08
N LYS A 221 2.79 1.11 0.14
CA LYS A 221 3.75 1.54 -0.87
C LYS A 221 5.10 0.88 -0.69
N ASN A 222 5.48 0.62 0.56
CA ASN A 222 6.75 0.03 0.93
C ASN A 222 6.60 -1.37 1.53
N ASN A 223 7.68 -2.14 1.49
CA ASN A 223 7.71 -3.47 2.08
C ASN A 223 7.81 -3.36 3.61
N ALA A 224 6.89 -4.01 4.33
CA ALA A 224 6.99 -4.13 5.77
C ALA A 224 8.15 -5.08 6.11
N THR A 225 9.06 -4.67 6.98
CA THR A 225 10.20 -5.51 7.41
C THR A 225 9.96 -6.18 8.75
N SER A 226 9.02 -5.66 9.54
CA SER A 226 8.56 -6.29 10.78
C SER A 226 7.11 -5.91 11.08
N THR A 227 6.34 -6.89 11.57
CA THR A 227 4.92 -6.74 11.88
C THR A 227 4.56 -7.51 13.15
N LYS A 228 3.59 -6.98 13.90
CA LYS A 228 2.89 -7.70 14.97
C LYS A 228 1.42 -7.84 14.63
N ILE A 229 0.86 -9.02 14.91
CA ILE A 229 -0.57 -9.30 14.78
C ILE A 229 -1.07 -9.78 16.13
N TYR A 230 -2.19 -9.22 16.55
CA TYR A 230 -2.83 -9.44 17.84
C TYR A 230 -4.18 -10.10 17.59
N ASN A 231 -4.30 -11.37 17.92
CA ASN A 231 -5.56 -12.09 17.87
C ASN A 231 -5.75 -12.94 19.13
N ASP A 232 -6.92 -13.55 19.27
CA ASP A 232 -7.27 -14.31 20.47
C ASP A 232 -6.45 -15.60 20.62
N SER A 233 -5.76 -16.04 19.57
CA SER A 233 -4.81 -17.17 19.57
C SER A 233 -3.40 -16.79 20.06
N GLY A 234 -3.19 -15.50 20.38
CA GLY A 234 -1.95 -14.95 20.92
C GLY A 234 -1.13 -14.16 19.90
N ASP A 235 -0.26 -13.30 20.41
CA ASP A 235 0.56 -12.38 19.61
C ASP A 235 1.49 -13.14 18.66
N MET A 236 1.47 -12.72 17.39
CA MET A 236 2.35 -13.19 16.34
C MET A 236 3.28 -12.07 15.93
N THR A 237 4.56 -12.40 15.75
CA THR A 237 5.53 -11.47 15.16
C THR A 237 6.03 -12.02 13.85
N TYR A 238 6.06 -11.16 12.83
CA TYR A 238 6.63 -11.46 11.53
C TYR A 238 7.87 -10.61 11.30
N THR A 239 8.90 -11.22 10.70
CA THR A 239 10.07 -10.53 10.17
C THR A 239 10.26 -10.92 8.71
N TYR A 240 10.56 -9.93 7.88
CA TYR A 240 10.70 -10.10 6.44
C TYR A 240 12.09 -9.66 6.02
N LYS A 241 12.82 -10.54 5.33
CA LYS A 241 14.12 -10.23 4.73
C LYS A 241 14.01 -10.32 3.21
N TYR A 242 13.98 -9.16 2.57
CA TYR A 242 13.83 -9.05 1.12
C TYR A 242 15.16 -9.08 0.38
N GLU A 243 15.12 -9.66 -0.82
CA GLU A 243 16.09 -9.49 -1.88
C GLU A 243 15.41 -8.75 -3.05
N TYR A 244 16.20 -8.00 -3.82
CA TYR A 244 15.69 -7.05 -4.80
C TYR A 244 16.30 -7.27 -6.18
N THR A 245 15.49 -7.07 -7.23
CA THR A 245 16.01 -6.93 -8.60
C THR A 245 16.83 -5.65 -8.75
N ALA A 246 17.57 -5.52 -9.85
CA ALA A 246 18.33 -4.31 -10.18
C ALA A 246 17.42 -3.06 -10.29
N GLU A 247 16.16 -3.24 -10.70
CA GLU A 247 15.14 -2.20 -10.81
C GLU A 247 14.54 -1.80 -9.45
N GLY A 248 14.88 -2.52 -8.37
CA GLY A 248 14.46 -2.24 -6.99
C GLY A 248 13.09 -2.80 -6.63
N TYR A 249 12.63 -3.84 -7.32
CA TYR A 249 11.43 -4.62 -6.98
C TYR A 249 11.82 -5.85 -6.15
N ALA A 250 11.03 -6.20 -5.13
CA ALA A 250 11.31 -7.39 -4.32
C ALA A 250 11.25 -8.63 -5.19
N SER A 251 12.29 -9.46 -5.23
CA SER A 251 12.36 -10.70 -6.01
C SER A 251 12.20 -11.96 -5.16
N LYS A 252 12.63 -11.88 -3.90
CA LYS A 252 12.52 -12.95 -2.91
C LYS A 252 12.31 -12.33 -1.54
N VAL A 253 11.59 -13.01 -0.66
CA VAL A 253 11.56 -12.68 0.76
C VAL A 253 11.63 -13.94 1.59
N LYS A 254 12.45 -13.91 2.64
CA LYS A 254 12.36 -14.89 3.72
C LYS A 254 11.43 -14.35 4.80
N VAL A 255 10.35 -15.06 5.05
CA VAL A 255 9.36 -14.74 6.09
C VAL A 255 9.65 -15.59 7.31
N VAL A 256 9.74 -14.96 8.47
CA VAL A 256 9.89 -15.64 9.76
C VAL A 256 8.72 -15.25 10.64
N LYS A 257 7.88 -16.24 10.97
CA LYS A 257 6.76 -16.12 11.90
C LYS A 257 7.18 -16.68 13.25
N LYS A 258 6.88 -15.94 14.32
CA LYS A 258 7.03 -16.42 15.69
C LYS A 258 5.74 -16.26 16.47
N GLN A 259 5.29 -17.33 17.11
CA GLN A 259 4.07 -17.38 17.92
C GLN A 259 4.24 -18.42 19.03
N ASN A 260 3.86 -18.09 20.27
CA ASN A 260 3.89 -19.02 21.41
C ASN A 260 5.23 -19.77 21.59
N GLY A 261 6.35 -19.06 21.34
CA GLY A 261 7.71 -19.62 21.44
C GLY A 261 8.14 -20.51 20.27
N LYS A 262 7.26 -20.81 19.31
CA LYS A 262 7.59 -21.50 18.06
C LYS A 262 7.98 -20.52 16.98
N GLU A 263 8.94 -20.91 16.17
CA GLU A 263 9.40 -20.16 15.00
C GLU A 263 9.24 -21.03 13.75
N GLU A 264 8.62 -20.45 12.72
CA GLU A 264 8.41 -21.06 11.42
C GLU A 264 8.90 -20.08 10.36
N SER A 265 9.45 -20.61 9.26
CA SER A 265 9.90 -19.78 8.16
C SER A 265 9.60 -20.41 6.82
N HIS A 266 9.31 -19.58 5.84
CA HIS A 266 9.19 -19.94 4.45
C HIS A 266 9.80 -18.86 3.57
N ASP A 267 10.06 -19.22 2.32
CA ASP A 267 10.48 -18.28 1.30
C ASP A 267 9.27 -17.94 0.42
N GLU A 268 9.17 -16.69 0.02
CA GLU A 268 8.28 -16.23 -1.04
C GLU A 268 9.12 -15.70 -2.21
N THR A 269 8.61 -15.79 -3.43
CA THR A 269 9.29 -15.29 -4.63
C THR A 269 8.35 -14.47 -5.49
N TYR A 270 8.90 -13.47 -6.18
CA TYR A 270 8.15 -12.57 -7.03
C TYR A 270 8.85 -12.41 -8.36
N THR A 271 8.05 -12.42 -9.41
CA THR A 271 8.50 -12.45 -10.79
C THR A 271 7.79 -11.33 -11.56
N TYR A 272 8.53 -10.60 -12.39
CA TYR A 272 8.04 -9.39 -13.03
C TYR A 272 8.31 -9.38 -14.53
N THR A 273 7.45 -8.66 -15.25
CA THR A 273 7.72 -8.21 -16.62
C THR A 273 8.01 -6.71 -16.61
N CYS A 274 9.25 -6.34 -16.93
CA CYS A 274 9.68 -4.94 -16.99
C CYS A 274 9.67 -4.44 -18.44
N LYS A 275 9.08 -3.26 -18.65
CA LYS A 275 9.04 -2.57 -19.94
C LYS A 275 9.76 -1.22 -19.84
#